data_AF-A0AAU3D4R8-F1
#
_entry.id   AF-A0AAU3D4R8-F1
#
_cell.length_a   1.000
_cell.length_b   1.000
_cell.length_c   1.000
_cell.angle_alpha   90.00
_cell.angle_beta   90.00
_cell.angle_gamma   90.00
#
_symmetry.space_group_name_H-M   'P 1'
#
loop_
_entity.id
_entity.type
_entity.pdbx_description
1 polymer ?
#
loop_
_entity_poly.entity_id
_entity_poly.type
_entity_poly.pdbx_seq_one_letter_code
_entity_poly.pdbx_strand_id
1 'polypeptide(L)'
;MPHSGLLPLPGVLDPHNPLVDEPTWTYPSTCAGGGGVARLRVWPTDQNGHLAIVTEKSMGVSITNAAEDIYTKLAAAHPGPLIVLEHWPAGDGAPYDRLDQVHAPQGAGPLWLAIWPVPPENPRFNAHEEWMHAFGTTLLTARRA
;
A
#
# COMPACT_ATOMS: atom_id res chain seq x y z
N MET A 1 8.48 5.78 -24.94
CA MET A 1 7.24 5.13 -24.44
C MET A 1 6.91 5.80 -23.12
N PRO A 2 5.73 6.41 -22.94
CA PRO A 2 5.51 7.28 -21.79
C PRO A 2 5.52 6.41 -20.52
N HIS A 3 6.50 6.68 -19.65
CA HIS A 3 6.53 6.20 -18.28
C HIS A 3 5.50 7.00 -17.49
N SER A 4 4.22 6.67 -17.65
CA SER A 4 3.18 7.22 -16.79
C SER A 4 3.12 6.33 -15.57
N GLY A 5 3.95 6.66 -14.59
CA GLY A 5 4.09 5.94 -13.34
C GLY A 5 2.74 5.69 -12.68
N LEU A 6 2.66 4.50 -12.08
CA LEU A 6 1.57 3.96 -11.24
C LEU A 6 0.53 3.09 -11.98
N LEU A 7 0.30 1.91 -11.41
CA LEU A 7 -0.54 0.86 -11.97
C LEU A 7 -2.02 1.12 -11.61
N PRO A 8 -2.98 0.81 -12.48
CA PRO A 8 -4.40 0.82 -12.11
C PRO A 8 -4.63 -0.03 -10.84
N LEU A 9 -5.50 0.45 -9.94
CA LEU A 9 -5.87 -0.32 -8.76
C LEU A 9 -6.56 -1.63 -9.18
N PRO A 10 -6.18 -2.77 -8.58
CA PRO A 10 -6.66 -4.07 -9.04
C PRO A 10 -7.98 -4.43 -8.35
N GLY A 11 -8.73 -5.36 -8.93
CA GLY A 11 -9.76 -6.07 -8.18
C GLY A 11 -9.13 -7.04 -7.18
N VAL A 12 -9.78 -7.23 -6.03
CA VAL A 12 -9.34 -8.21 -5.02
C VAL A 12 -10.30 -9.40 -5.01
N LEU A 13 -9.76 -10.62 -5.10
CA LEU A 13 -10.56 -11.84 -5.24
C LEU A 13 -11.44 -12.12 -4.02
N ASP A 14 -10.92 -11.90 -2.82
CA ASP A 14 -11.67 -12.00 -1.55
C ASP A 14 -11.17 -10.92 -0.57
N PRO A 15 -11.82 -9.74 -0.51
CA PRO A 15 -11.33 -8.63 0.29
C PRO A 15 -11.40 -8.88 1.81
N HIS A 16 -12.20 -9.84 2.26
CA HIS A 16 -12.33 -10.15 3.69
C HIS A 16 -11.21 -11.05 4.21
N ASN A 17 -10.63 -11.88 3.33
CA ASN A 17 -9.68 -12.92 3.71
C ASN A 17 -8.29 -12.65 3.10
N PRO A 18 -7.45 -11.82 3.76
CA PRO A 18 -6.08 -11.62 3.30
C PRO A 18 -5.28 -12.93 3.35
N LEU A 19 -4.44 -13.12 2.33
CA LEU A 19 -3.43 -14.18 2.28
C LEU A 19 -2.40 -14.00 3.40
N VAL A 20 -2.03 -12.75 3.71
CA VAL A 20 -1.13 -12.38 4.81
C VAL A 20 -1.81 -11.31 5.65
N ASP A 21 -1.83 -11.47 6.97
CA ASP A 21 -2.21 -10.41 7.91
C ASP A 21 -1.29 -10.48 9.13
N GLU A 22 -0.28 -9.62 9.14
CA GLU A 22 0.76 -9.58 10.17
C GLU A 22 0.68 -8.24 10.91
N PRO A 23 0.13 -8.22 12.15
CA PRO A 23 -0.03 -6.98 12.94
C PRO A 23 1.29 -6.33 13.39
N THR A 24 2.39 -7.07 13.35
CA THR A 24 3.74 -6.65 13.77
C THR A 24 4.79 -7.10 12.76
N TRP A 25 4.55 -6.79 11.49
CA TRP A 25 5.48 -7.08 10.42
C TRP A 25 6.68 -6.13 10.49
N THR A 26 7.89 -6.69 10.50
CA THR A 26 9.12 -5.91 10.51
C THR A 26 9.60 -5.65 9.08
N TYR A 27 10.26 -4.53 8.84
CA TYR A 27 10.93 -4.26 7.56
C TYR A 27 12.31 -3.64 7.77
N PRO A 28 13.26 -3.90 6.87
CA PRO A 28 14.54 -3.21 6.87
C PRO A 28 14.35 -1.79 6.33
N SER A 29 15.28 -0.92 6.67
CA SER A 29 15.45 0.36 5.97
C SER A 29 16.92 0.75 5.93
N THR A 30 17.36 1.26 4.79
CA THR A 30 18.69 1.86 4.62
C THR A 30 18.80 3.25 5.26
N CYS A 31 17.68 3.86 5.67
CA CYS A 31 17.66 5.11 6.40
C CYS A 31 18.18 4.97 7.84
N ALA A 32 18.52 6.10 8.47
CA ALA A 32 18.93 6.16 9.87
C ALA A 32 17.82 5.59 10.77
N GLY A 33 18.05 4.39 11.31
CA GLY A 33 17.06 3.62 12.07
C GLY A 33 16.99 2.13 11.68
N GLY A 34 17.53 1.75 10.51
CA GLY A 34 17.73 0.36 10.11
C GLY A 34 16.46 -0.43 9.77
N GLY A 35 15.27 0.12 10.04
CA GLY A 35 13.99 -0.52 9.81
C GLY A 35 12.87 -0.01 10.71
N GLY A 36 11.77 -0.74 10.70
CA GLY A 36 10.59 -0.41 11.50
C GLY A 36 9.61 -1.57 11.63
N VAL A 37 8.50 -1.29 12.29
CA VAL A 37 7.36 -2.21 12.44
C VAL A 37 6.12 -1.56 11.85
N ALA A 38 5.45 -2.29 10.97
CA ALA A 38 4.15 -1.93 10.41
C ALA A 38 3.16 -3.09 10.60
N ARG A 39 1.91 -2.87 10.22
CA ARG A 39 1.03 -3.99 9.88
C ARG A 39 1.10 -4.24 8.38
N LEU A 40 1.30 -5.49 7.99
CA LEU A 40 1.23 -5.91 6.59
C LEU A 40 -0.05 -6.70 6.35
N ARG A 41 -0.78 -6.35 5.30
CA ARG A 41 -1.81 -7.22 4.73
C ARG A 41 -1.62 -7.42 3.24
N VAL A 42 -1.84 -8.63 2.74
CA VAL A 42 -1.67 -8.97 1.32
C VAL A 42 -2.84 -9.80 0.82
N TRP A 43 -3.34 -9.48 -0.37
CA TRP A 43 -4.40 -10.23 -1.05
C TRP A 43 -3.97 -10.62 -2.47
N PRO A 44 -4.45 -11.77 -2.98
CA PRO A 44 -4.39 -12.07 -4.40
C PRO A 44 -5.35 -11.15 -5.19
N THR A 45 -4.93 -10.76 -6.38
CA THR A 45 -5.72 -9.90 -7.28
C THR A 45 -6.31 -10.67 -8.45
N ASP A 46 -7.30 -10.06 -9.10
CA ASP A 46 -7.89 -10.55 -10.36
C ASP A 46 -6.93 -10.53 -11.57
N GLN A 47 -5.76 -9.91 -11.41
CA GLN A 47 -4.70 -9.79 -12.42
C GLN A 47 -3.57 -10.81 -12.23
N ASN A 48 -3.81 -11.92 -11.51
CA ASN A 48 -2.79 -12.91 -11.15
C ASN A 48 -1.56 -12.28 -10.45
N GLY A 49 -1.82 -11.29 -9.59
CA GLY A 49 -0.80 -10.60 -8.80
C GLY A 49 -1.21 -10.44 -7.34
N HIS A 50 -0.58 -9.48 -6.67
CA HIS A 50 -0.83 -9.18 -5.27
C HIS A 50 -1.06 -7.69 -5.04
N LEU A 51 -1.96 -7.41 -4.10
CA LEU A 51 -2.13 -6.10 -3.49
C LEU A 51 -1.62 -6.19 -2.05
N ALA A 52 -0.63 -5.38 -1.70
CA ALA A 52 -0.12 -5.26 -0.34
C ALA A 52 -0.52 -3.89 0.24
N ILE A 53 -1.07 -3.88 1.46
CA ILE A 53 -1.30 -2.68 2.24
C ILE A 53 -0.36 -2.71 3.44
N VAL A 54 0.52 -1.72 3.54
CA VAL A 54 1.44 -1.53 4.65
C VAL A 54 0.93 -0.38 5.51
N THR A 55 0.47 -0.69 6.71
CA THR A 55 -0.12 0.28 7.64
C THR A 55 0.91 0.74 8.67
N GLU A 56 1.11 2.05 8.75
CA GLU A 56 2.03 2.69 9.69
C GLU A 56 1.63 2.40 11.16
N LYS A 57 2.64 2.26 12.03
CA LYS A 57 2.48 2.11 13.48
C LYS A 57 3.33 3.07 14.30
N SER A 58 4.03 4.01 13.65
CA SER A 58 4.95 4.99 14.24
C SER A 58 6.07 4.33 15.07
N MET A 59 6.58 3.19 14.60
CA MET A 59 7.59 2.39 15.28
C MET A 59 8.83 2.18 14.40
N GLY A 60 9.82 3.06 14.54
CA GLY A 60 11.07 3.04 13.78
C GLY A 60 11.09 4.08 12.65
N VAL A 61 11.75 3.74 11.53
CA VAL A 61 11.69 4.55 10.30
C VAL A 61 10.25 4.56 9.79
N SER A 62 9.75 5.67 9.25
CA SER A 62 8.39 5.69 8.67
C SER A 62 8.31 4.83 7.41
N ILE A 63 7.12 4.31 7.12
CA ILE A 63 6.90 3.49 5.91
C ILE A 63 7.18 4.26 4.61
N THR A 64 6.93 5.57 4.60
CA THR A 64 7.26 6.45 3.47
C THR A 64 8.78 6.54 3.25
N ASN A 65 9.56 6.69 4.33
CA ASN A 65 11.03 6.77 4.22
C ASN A 65 11.66 5.41 3.88
N ALA A 66 11.01 4.31 4.25
CA ALA A 66 11.45 2.94 3.96
C ALA A 66 10.80 2.37 2.68
N ALA A 67 10.15 3.19 1.85
CA ALA A 67 9.32 2.75 0.72
C ALA A 67 10.06 1.82 -0.26
N GLU A 68 11.31 2.12 -0.63
CA GLU A 68 12.11 1.29 -1.55
C GLU A 68 12.45 -0.08 -0.94
N ASP A 69 12.85 -0.08 0.33
CA ASP A 69 13.23 -1.29 1.06
C ASP A 69 12.02 -2.20 1.30
N ILE A 70 10.87 -1.60 1.67
CA ILE A 70 9.58 -2.28 1.81
C ILE A 70 9.14 -2.87 0.46
N TYR A 71 9.16 -2.07 -0.61
CA TYR A 71 8.76 -2.53 -1.94
C TYR A 71 9.65 -3.68 -2.40
N THR A 72 10.96 -3.58 -2.22
CA THR A 72 11.93 -4.64 -2.55
C THR A 72 11.65 -5.92 -1.78
N LYS A 73 11.41 -5.81 -0.46
CA LYS A 73 11.09 -6.97 0.38
C LYS A 73 9.79 -7.64 -0.04
N LEU A 74 8.75 -6.87 -0.36
CA LEU A 74 7.47 -7.41 -0.80
C LEU A 74 7.55 -8.03 -2.20
N ALA A 75 8.26 -7.40 -3.13
CA ALA A 75 8.45 -7.93 -4.49
C ALA A 75 9.22 -9.27 -4.46
N ALA A 76 10.16 -9.44 -3.55
CA ALA A 76 10.87 -10.70 -3.34
C ALA A 76 9.96 -11.79 -2.73
N ALA A 77 9.05 -11.41 -1.82
CA ALA A 77 8.14 -12.35 -1.17
C ALA A 77 6.92 -12.73 -2.02
N HIS A 78 6.51 -11.86 -2.95
CA HIS A 78 5.32 -12.02 -3.79
C HIS A 78 5.67 -11.83 -5.27
N PRO A 79 6.28 -12.84 -5.93
CA PRO A 79 6.63 -12.75 -7.34
C PRO A 79 5.41 -12.50 -8.23
N GLY A 80 5.56 -11.65 -9.26
CA GLY A 80 4.51 -11.27 -10.19
C GLY A 80 4.10 -9.80 -10.06
N PRO A 81 2.97 -9.38 -10.68
CA PRO A 81 2.45 -8.03 -10.53
C PRO A 81 2.18 -7.72 -9.06
N LEU A 82 2.76 -6.61 -8.56
CA LEU A 82 2.62 -6.18 -7.17
C LEU A 82 2.23 -4.70 -7.12
N ILE A 83 1.14 -4.43 -6.42
CA ILE A 83 0.71 -3.09 -6.04
C ILE A 83 0.90 -2.95 -4.54
N VAL A 84 1.67 -1.95 -4.13
CA VAL A 84 1.91 -1.61 -2.74
C VAL A 84 1.19 -0.31 -2.43
N LEU A 85 0.35 -0.33 -1.39
CA LEU A 85 -0.26 0.87 -0.83
C LEU A 85 0.35 1.13 0.54
N GLU A 86 0.88 2.33 0.75
CA GLU A 86 1.10 2.82 2.10
C GLU A 86 -0.23 3.27 2.68
N HIS A 87 -0.45 2.94 3.95
CA HIS A 87 -1.65 3.30 4.69
C HIS A 87 -1.27 4.04 5.95
N TRP A 88 -1.73 5.28 6.04
CA TRP A 88 -1.66 6.09 7.26
C TRP A 88 -3.04 6.12 7.90
N PRO A 89 -3.22 5.49 9.08
CA PRO A 89 -4.50 5.51 9.76
C PRO A 89 -4.94 6.93 10.13
N ALA A 90 -6.25 7.15 10.24
CA ALA A 90 -6.77 8.30 10.96
C ALA A 90 -6.20 8.33 12.40
N GLY A 91 -5.79 9.51 12.87
CA GLY A 91 -5.05 9.67 14.13
C GLY A 91 -3.89 10.66 13.98
N ASP A 92 -3.22 10.97 15.09
CA ASP A 92 -2.03 11.84 15.13
C ASP A 92 -2.18 13.17 14.36
N GLY A 93 -3.38 13.77 14.42
CA GLY A 93 -3.71 15.04 13.76
C GLY A 93 -4.30 14.92 12.35
N ALA A 94 -4.39 13.70 11.79
CA ALA A 94 -5.12 13.44 10.54
C ALA A 94 -6.56 12.98 10.84
N PRO A 95 -7.60 13.63 10.28
CA PRO A 95 -8.99 13.29 10.56
C PRO A 95 -9.53 12.10 9.73
N TYR A 96 -8.73 11.55 8.81
CA TYR A 96 -9.10 10.47 7.91
C TYR A 96 -7.90 9.57 7.61
N ASP A 97 -8.18 8.31 7.25
CA ASP A 97 -7.18 7.40 6.70
C ASP A 97 -6.65 7.94 5.37
N ARG A 98 -5.37 7.72 5.09
CA ARG A 98 -4.75 8.03 3.80
C ARG A 98 -4.15 6.78 3.17
N LEU A 99 -4.37 6.64 1.87
CA LEU A 99 -3.75 5.61 1.04
C LEU A 99 -3.00 6.27 -0.11
N ASP A 100 -1.74 5.90 -0.25
CA ASP A 100 -0.93 6.25 -1.41
C ASP A 100 -0.39 4.98 -2.06
N GLN A 101 -0.54 4.86 -3.38
CA GLN A 101 0.12 3.80 -4.13
C GLN A 101 1.58 4.16 -4.27
N VAL A 102 2.44 3.22 -3.87
CA VAL A 102 3.89 3.35 -3.93
C VAL A 102 4.41 2.52 -5.10
N HIS A 103 5.20 3.15 -5.95
CA HIS A 103 5.99 2.47 -6.96
C HIS A 103 7.46 2.83 -6.78
N ALA A 104 8.29 1.84 -6.43
CA ALA A 104 9.72 2.02 -6.24
C ALA A 104 10.51 1.07 -7.16
N PRO A 105 10.66 1.42 -8.46
CA PRO A 105 11.47 0.62 -9.36
C PRO A 105 12.96 0.75 -9.00
N GLN A 106 13.71 -0.34 -9.14
CA GLN A 106 15.14 -0.34 -8.81
C GLN A 106 15.90 0.78 -9.54
N GLY A 107 16.67 1.55 -8.78
CA GLY A 107 17.54 2.61 -9.32
C GLY A 107 16.83 3.93 -9.64
N ALA A 108 15.54 4.06 -9.35
CA ALA A 108 14.84 5.33 -9.36
C ALA A 108 14.20 5.58 -7.98
N GLY A 109 14.07 6.86 -7.60
CA GLY A 109 13.37 7.21 -6.37
C GLY A 109 11.90 6.78 -6.40
N PRO A 110 11.26 6.63 -5.23
CA PRO A 110 9.90 6.15 -5.17
C PRO A 110 8.95 7.20 -5.73
N LEU A 111 7.86 6.72 -6.32
CA LEU A 111 6.76 7.53 -6.81
C LEU A 111 5.52 7.20 -5.99
N TRP A 112 4.79 8.25 -5.62
CA TRP A 112 3.55 8.16 -4.88
C TRP A 112 2.37 8.66 -5.72
N LEU A 113 1.25 7.95 -5.61
CA LEU A 113 -0.05 8.41 -6.07
C LEU A 113 -1.04 8.40 -4.93
N ALA A 114 -1.59 9.56 -4.61
CA ALA A 114 -2.73 9.62 -3.71
C ALA A 114 -3.89 8.80 -4.26
N ILE A 115 -4.36 7.83 -3.48
CA ILE A 115 -5.52 7.01 -3.75
C ILE A 115 -6.70 7.48 -2.92
N TRP A 116 -6.48 7.71 -1.62
CA TRP A 116 -7.54 8.12 -0.71
C TRP A 116 -7.03 9.07 0.38
N PRO A 117 -7.79 10.13 0.73
CA PRO A 117 -8.77 10.77 -0.13
C PRO A 117 -8.07 11.47 -1.31
N VAL A 118 -8.81 11.71 -2.39
CA VAL A 118 -8.38 12.61 -3.48
C VAL A 118 -9.43 13.68 -3.70
N PRO A 119 -9.05 14.91 -4.09
CA PRO A 119 -10.02 15.98 -4.33
C PRO A 119 -10.81 15.73 -5.63
N PRO A 120 -12.05 16.25 -5.78
CA PRO A 120 -12.89 16.06 -6.98
C PRO A 120 -12.24 16.50 -8.29
N GLU A 121 -11.29 17.44 -8.24
CA GLU A 121 -10.53 17.91 -9.40
C GLU A 121 -9.49 16.88 -9.88
N ASN A 122 -9.19 15.85 -9.09
CA ASN A 122 -8.30 14.78 -9.50
C ASN A 122 -8.94 14.00 -10.68
N PRO A 123 -8.27 13.85 -11.83
CA PRO A 123 -8.83 13.10 -12.97
C PRO A 123 -9.20 11.64 -12.66
N ARG A 124 -8.66 11.07 -11.58
CA ARG A 124 -8.91 9.70 -11.11
C ARG A 124 -9.91 9.64 -9.94
N PHE A 125 -10.52 10.77 -9.55
CA PHE A 125 -11.43 10.86 -8.40
C PHE A 125 -12.50 9.75 -8.41
N ASN A 126 -13.30 9.68 -9.48
CA ASN A 126 -14.37 8.67 -9.59
C ASN A 126 -13.84 7.22 -9.51
N ALA A 127 -12.73 6.93 -10.18
CA ALA A 127 -12.14 5.59 -10.17
C ALA A 127 -11.62 5.20 -8.78
N HIS A 128 -11.04 6.15 -8.03
CA HIS A 128 -10.57 5.90 -6.66
C HIS A 128 -11.74 5.76 -5.68
N GLU A 129 -12.79 6.59 -5.80
CA GLU A 129 -14.04 6.46 -5.02
C GLU A 129 -14.71 5.10 -5.25
N GLU A 130 -14.87 4.69 -6.51
CA GLU A 130 -15.45 3.40 -6.89
C GLU A 130 -14.63 2.23 -6.32
N TRP A 131 -13.30 2.29 -6.39
CA TRP A 131 -12.43 1.26 -5.84
C TRP A 131 -12.48 1.22 -4.30
N MET A 132 -12.50 2.38 -3.63
CA MET A 132 -12.63 2.45 -2.18
C MET A 132 -13.97 1.91 -1.67
N HIS A 133 -15.04 2.16 -2.41
CA HIS A 133 -16.37 1.61 -2.14
C HIS A 133 -16.42 0.10 -2.39
N ALA A 134 -15.86 -0.38 -3.50
CA ALA A 134 -15.90 -1.81 -3.86
C ALA A 134 -14.97 -2.67 -2.99
N PHE A 135 -13.79 -2.17 -2.64
CA PHE A 135 -12.74 -2.95 -1.97
C PHE A 135 -12.13 -2.22 -0.78
N GLY A 136 -11.67 -0.98 -0.97
CA GLY A 136 -10.76 -0.30 -0.03
C GLY A 136 -11.24 -0.28 1.42
N THR A 137 -12.51 0.08 1.66
CA THR A 137 -13.08 0.12 3.02
C THR A 137 -13.02 -1.23 3.73
N THR A 138 -13.32 -2.31 3.00
CA THR A 138 -13.22 -3.68 3.52
C THR A 138 -11.77 -4.06 3.78
N LEU A 139 -10.85 -3.78 2.85
CA LEU A 139 -9.43 -4.10 3.00
C LEU A 139 -8.81 -3.41 4.23
N LEU A 140 -9.20 -2.16 4.51
CA LEU A 140 -8.71 -1.41 5.67
C LEU A 140 -9.15 -2.01 7.01
N THR A 141 -10.30 -2.67 7.06
CA THR A 141 -10.84 -3.27 8.30
C THR A 141 -10.62 -4.78 8.42
N ALA A 142 -10.35 -5.46 7.30
CA ALA A 142 -10.18 -6.90 7.22
C ALA A 142 -9.13 -7.44 8.21
N ARG A 143 -9.43 -8.63 8.72
CA ARG A 143 -8.64 -9.40 9.68
C ARG A 143 -8.61 -10.85 9.19
N ARG A 144 -7.44 -11.47 9.17
CA ARG A 144 -7.39 -12.93 9.00
C ARG A 144 -7.91 -13.59 10.29
N ALA A 145 -8.88 -14.50 10.15
CA ALA A 145 -9.39 -15.31 11.25
C ALA A 145 -8.38 -16.37 11.71
#